data_AF-A0A7C2ET00-F1
#
_entry.id   AF-A0A7C2ET00-F1
#
_cell.length_a   1.000
_cell.length_b   1.000
_cell.length_c   1.000
_cell.angle_alpha   90.00
_cell.angle_beta   90.00
_cell.angle_gamma   90.00
#
_symmetry.space_group_name_H-M   'P 1'
#
loop_
_entity.id
_entity.type
_entity.pdbx_description
1 polymer ?
#
loop_
_entity_poly.entity_id
_entity_poly.type
_entity_poly.pdbx_seq_one_letter_code
_entity_poly.pdbx_strand_id
1 'polypeptide(L)'
;MRTIRQTIRWLQQPGNLLFLFPEGELHPAPTVWRFRRALHWLHCRLPAVSLLPMAIEIVQGVHQYPEAYILLGEPFESQQNDSERWLEEARACVQGLLTELYQARQSNPDPFRQVLLGRLSVNERWSPHRVQ
;
A
#
# COMPACT_ATOMS: atom_id res chain seq x y z
N MET A 1 2.90 -3.37 26.11
CA MET A 1 1.83 -4.31 25.67
C MET A 1 0.40 -3.74 25.67
N ARG A 2 0.15 -2.46 26.06
CA ARG A 2 -1.19 -1.85 26.08
C ARG A 2 -1.71 -1.48 24.68
N THR A 3 -0.80 -1.13 23.76
CA THR A 3 -1.10 -0.61 22.42
C THR A 3 -1.73 -1.65 21.48
N ILE A 4 -1.19 -2.87 21.37
CA ILE A 4 -1.72 -3.89 20.42
C ILE A 4 -3.18 -4.25 20.74
N ARG A 5 -3.50 -4.48 22.02
CA ARG A 5 -4.88 -4.82 22.42
C ARG A 5 -5.85 -3.67 22.16
N GLN A 6 -5.39 -2.43 22.32
CA GLN A 6 -6.19 -1.24 22.03
C GLN A 6 -6.40 -1.08 20.53
N THR A 7 -5.38 -1.26 19.70
CA THR A 7 -5.49 -1.24 18.23
C THR A 7 -6.44 -2.30 17.72
N ILE A 8 -6.39 -3.53 18.25
CA ILE A 8 -7.32 -4.62 17.88
C ILE A 8 -8.76 -4.22 18.21
N ARG A 9 -9.02 -3.71 19.42
CA ARG A 9 -10.38 -3.26 19.80
C ARG A 9 -10.86 -2.10 18.94
N TRP A 10 -9.96 -1.20 18.58
CA TRP A 10 -10.26 -0.05 17.74
C TRP A 10 -10.60 -0.48 16.30
N LEU A 11 -9.85 -1.41 15.72
CA LEU A 11 -10.13 -1.96 14.39
C LEU A 11 -11.45 -2.73 14.28
N GLN A 12 -12.00 -3.22 15.40
CA GLN A 12 -13.32 -3.84 15.41
C GLN A 12 -14.47 -2.81 15.31
N GLN A 13 -14.19 -1.52 15.51
CA GLN A 13 -15.16 -0.45 15.33
C GLN A 13 -15.16 0.03 13.87
N PRO A 14 -16.33 0.37 13.30
CA PRO A 14 -16.43 0.89 11.93
C PRO A 14 -15.60 2.17 11.71
N GLY A 15 -15.14 2.37 10.47
CA GLY A 15 -14.44 3.60 10.07
C GLY A 15 -12.97 3.68 10.45
N ASN A 16 -12.40 2.61 10.99
CA ASN A 16 -10.99 2.56 11.38
C ASN A 16 -10.18 1.74 10.39
N LEU A 17 -8.94 2.18 10.15
CA LEU A 17 -8.03 1.60 9.16
C LEU A 17 -6.63 1.48 9.75
N LEU A 18 -5.91 0.42 9.35
CA LEU A 18 -4.53 0.19 9.73
C LEU A 18 -3.73 -0.17 8.48
N PHE A 19 -2.71 0.64 8.18
CA PHE A 19 -1.71 0.30 7.17
C PHE A 19 -0.65 -0.61 7.78
N LEU A 20 -0.32 -1.69 7.08
CA LEU A 20 0.69 -2.67 7.50
C LEU A 20 1.66 -2.94 6.37
N PHE A 21 2.94 -2.99 6.70
CA PHE A 21 4.00 -3.56 5.85
C PHE A 21 4.31 -4.96 6.39
N PRO A 22 3.71 -6.01 5.82
CA PRO A 22 3.72 -7.34 6.41
C PRO A 22 5.10 -8.03 6.39
N GLU A 23 6.06 -7.50 5.63
CA GLU A 23 7.47 -7.92 5.63
C GLU A 23 8.17 -7.54 6.94
N GLY A 24 7.70 -6.48 7.61
CA GLY A 24 8.21 -6.02 8.91
C GLY A 24 9.57 -5.29 8.86
N GLU A 25 10.19 -5.18 7.69
CA GLU A 25 11.45 -4.48 7.45
C GLU A 25 11.37 -3.74 6.11
N LEU A 26 12.04 -2.60 6.01
CA LEU A 26 12.17 -1.89 4.73
C LEU A 26 13.24 -2.57 3.89
N HIS A 27 12.94 -2.78 2.61
CA HIS A 27 13.88 -3.33 1.66
C HIS A 27 13.86 -2.56 0.34
N PRO A 28 14.87 -2.74 -0.53
CA PRO A 28 14.87 -2.14 -1.86
C PRO A 28 13.70 -2.65 -2.72
N ALA A 29 13.05 -1.73 -3.45
CA ALA A 29 12.07 -2.04 -4.48
C ALA A 29 12.75 -2.67 -5.73
N PRO A 30 12.02 -3.40 -6.60
CA PRO A 30 10.57 -3.67 -6.61
C PRO A 30 10.15 -5.03 -6.00
N THR A 31 11.09 -5.78 -5.43
CA THR A 31 10.85 -7.15 -4.97
C THR A 31 10.03 -7.19 -3.69
N VAL A 32 8.88 -7.85 -3.65
CA VAL A 32 8.11 -8.05 -2.40
C VAL A 32 8.71 -9.19 -1.57
N TRP A 33 9.18 -8.89 -0.37
CA TRP A 33 9.77 -9.88 0.55
C TRP A 33 8.72 -10.80 1.19
N ARG A 34 9.19 -11.85 1.85
CA ARG A 34 8.31 -12.81 2.53
C ARG A 34 7.51 -12.11 3.63
N PHE A 35 6.20 -12.30 3.63
CA PHE A 35 5.33 -11.78 4.68
C PHE A 35 5.51 -12.55 5.99
N ARG A 36 5.50 -11.81 7.10
CA ARG A 36 5.67 -12.38 8.44
C ARG A 36 4.34 -12.96 8.95
N ARG A 37 4.44 -14.04 9.73
CA ARG A 37 3.30 -14.74 10.37
C ARG A 37 2.31 -13.86 11.14
N ALA A 38 2.75 -12.67 11.58
CA ALA A 38 1.92 -11.74 12.31
C ALA A 38 0.71 -11.26 11.47
N LEU A 39 0.83 -11.20 10.15
CA LEU A 39 -0.29 -10.85 9.27
C LEU A 39 -1.39 -11.91 9.34
N HIS A 40 -1.05 -13.18 9.13
CA HIS A 40 -2.00 -14.29 9.24
C HIS A 40 -2.62 -14.37 10.64
N TRP A 41 -1.81 -14.18 11.70
CA TRP A 41 -2.33 -14.12 13.06
C TRP A 41 -3.36 -13.00 13.27
N LEU A 42 -3.11 -11.81 12.69
CA LEU A 42 -4.04 -10.68 12.78
C LEU A 42 -5.34 -10.98 12.04
N HIS A 43 -5.26 -11.58 10.84
CA HIS A 43 -6.41 -12.02 10.06
C HIS A 43 -7.29 -12.98 10.88
N CYS A 44 -6.70 -14.03 11.46
CA CYS A 44 -7.45 -14.98 12.30
C CYS A 44 -8.07 -14.30 13.53
N ARG A 45 -7.43 -13.26 14.08
CA ARG A 45 -7.93 -12.54 15.26
C ARG A 45 -9.04 -11.55 14.93
N LEU A 46 -9.10 -11.07 13.69
CA LEU A 46 -10.01 -10.05 13.19
C LEU A 46 -10.71 -10.53 11.91
N PRO A 47 -11.49 -11.62 11.94
CA PRO A 47 -12.09 -12.21 10.74
C PRO A 47 -13.15 -11.30 10.08
N ALA A 48 -13.71 -10.35 10.82
CA ALA A 48 -14.66 -9.36 10.31
C ALA A 48 -13.98 -8.13 9.69
N VAL A 49 -12.65 -8.02 9.77
CA VAL A 49 -11.88 -6.90 9.21
C VAL A 49 -11.33 -7.32 7.86
N SER A 50 -11.77 -6.62 6.80
CA SER A 50 -11.27 -6.83 5.45
C SER A 50 -9.79 -6.47 5.35
N LEU A 51 -9.01 -7.32 4.70
CA LEU A 51 -7.64 -7.01 4.29
C LEU A 51 -7.68 -6.50 2.86
N LEU A 52 -7.30 -5.25 2.63
CA LEU A 52 -7.16 -4.72 1.27
C LEU A 52 -5.67 -4.71 0.87
N PRO A 53 -5.28 -5.44 -0.17
CA PRO A 53 -3.94 -5.37 -0.73
C PRO A 53 -3.76 -4.03 -1.46
N MET A 54 -2.54 -3.50 -1.39
CA MET A 54 -2.22 -2.18 -1.91
C MET A 54 -0.82 -2.17 -2.50
N ALA A 55 -0.70 -1.60 -3.70
CA ALA A 55 0.56 -1.31 -4.34
C ALA A 55 0.82 0.20 -4.32
N ILE A 56 2.08 0.56 -4.05
CA ILE A 56 2.54 1.94 -4.04
C ILE A 56 3.83 2.00 -4.85
N GLU A 57 3.86 2.83 -5.88
CA GLU A 57 5.06 3.13 -6.65
C GLU A 57 5.36 4.63 -6.51
N ILE A 58 6.59 4.95 -6.11
CA ILE A 58 7.05 6.34 -6.00
C ILE A 58 8.09 6.55 -7.09
N VAL A 59 7.78 7.43 -8.03
CA VAL A 59 8.67 7.79 -9.14
C VAL A 59 9.27 9.16 -8.85
N GLN A 60 10.58 9.29 -9.00
CA GLN A 60 11.22 10.59 -8.95
C GLN A 60 11.13 11.24 -10.33
N GLY A 61 10.39 12.34 -10.45
CA GLY A 61 10.32 13.13 -11.68
C GLY A 61 11.64 13.85 -12.00
N VAL A 62 11.79 14.29 -13.26
CA VAL A 62 12.96 15.07 -13.75
C VAL A 62 13.16 16.37 -12.95
N HIS A 63 12.09 16.92 -12.38
CA HIS A 63 12.09 18.13 -11.58
C HIS A 63 11.69 17.82 -10.13
N GLN A 64 12.53 17.20 -9.31
CA GLN A 64 12.46 17.14 -7.83
C GLN A 64 11.11 16.79 -7.13
N TYR A 65 10.05 16.45 -7.85
CA TYR A 65 8.72 16.15 -7.31
C TYR A 65 8.51 14.65 -7.40
N PRO A 66 8.49 13.93 -6.26
CA PRO A 66 8.11 12.54 -6.27
C PRO A 66 6.62 12.43 -6.55
N GLU A 67 6.27 11.64 -7.56
CA GLU A 67 4.89 11.25 -7.82
C GLU A 67 4.65 9.89 -7.18
N ALA A 68 3.58 9.78 -6.39
CA ALA A 68 3.17 8.54 -5.76
C ALA A 68 1.90 8.02 -6.45
N TYR A 69 2.04 6.86 -7.08
CA TYR A 69 0.94 6.13 -7.70
C TYR A 69 0.50 5.04 -6.72
N ILE A 70 -0.81 4.92 -6.51
CA ILE A 70 -1.41 3.97 -5.58
C ILE A 70 -2.46 3.17 -6.33
N LEU A 71 -2.40 1.85 -6.18
CA LEU A 71 -3.43 0.93 -6.65
C LEU A 71 -3.93 0.11 -5.46
N LEU A 72 -5.26 0.10 -5.27
CA LEU A 72 -5.93 -0.75 -4.29
C LEU A 72 -6.52 -1.95 -5.02
N GLY A 73 -6.31 -3.14 -4.49
CA GLY A 73 -6.97 -4.34 -4.97
C GLY A 73 -8.30 -4.60 -4.23
N GLU A 74 -8.99 -5.63 -4.69
CA GLU A 74 -10.17 -6.17 -4.01
C GLU A 74 -9.82 -6.74 -2.63
N PRO A 75 -10.79 -6.81 -1.69
CA PRO A 75 -10.59 -7.48 -0.41
C PRO A 75 -9.98 -8.87 -0.59
N PHE A 76 -8.85 -9.10 0.08
CA PHE A 76 -8.12 -10.36 0.01
C PHE A 76 -8.90 -11.47 0.70
N GLU A 77 -9.21 -12.52 -0.06
CA GLU A 77 -9.80 -13.75 0.40
C GLU A 77 -8.91 -14.91 -0.01
N SER A 78 -8.76 -15.90 0.88
CA SER A 78 -7.99 -17.11 0.60
C SER A 78 -8.69 -18.31 1.22
N GLN A 79 -8.69 -19.43 0.49
CA GLN A 79 -9.20 -20.71 0.96
C GLN A 79 -8.10 -21.59 1.59
N GLN A 80 -6.87 -21.06 1.72
CA GLN A 80 -5.75 -21.80 2.27
C GLN A 80 -5.89 -21.92 3.79
N ASN A 81 -5.92 -23.16 4.27
CA ASN A 81 -5.88 -23.46 5.71
C ASN A 81 -4.45 -23.45 6.28
N ASP A 82 -3.44 -23.62 5.41
CA ASP A 82 -2.03 -23.56 5.80
C ASP A 82 -1.54 -22.11 5.83
N SER A 83 -0.94 -21.71 6.94
CA SER A 83 -0.52 -20.32 7.14
C SER A 83 0.58 -19.86 6.19
N GLU A 84 1.49 -20.76 5.77
CA GLU A 84 2.57 -20.37 4.86
C GLU A 84 2.03 -20.15 3.45
N ARG A 85 1.16 -21.05 2.98
CA ARG A 85 0.47 -20.90 1.69
C ARG A 85 -0.43 -19.67 1.65
N TRP A 86 -1.16 -19.41 2.73
CA TRP A 86 -1.99 -18.21 2.86
C TRP A 86 -1.14 -16.93 2.76
N LEU A 87 0.01 -16.89 3.44
CA LEU A 87 0.92 -15.73 3.39
C LEU A 87 1.53 -15.54 2.01
N GLU A 88 1.85 -16.64 1.33
CA GLU A 88 2.38 -16.60 -0.03
C GLU A 88 1.35 -16.12 -1.04
N GLU A 89 0.08 -16.53 -0.90
CA GLU A 89 -1.03 -16.02 -1.72
C GLU A 89 -1.26 -14.52 -1.50
N ALA A 90 -1.25 -14.06 -0.25
CA ALA A 90 -1.33 -12.64 0.08
C ALA A 90 -0.16 -11.84 -0.52
N ARG A 91 1.05 -12.39 -0.46
CA ARG A 91 2.26 -11.80 -1.07
C ARG A 91 2.13 -11.72 -2.59
N ALA A 92 1.65 -12.79 -3.23
CA ALA A 92 1.43 -12.85 -4.66
C ALA A 92 0.39 -11.82 -5.13
N CYS A 93 -0.68 -11.58 -4.36
CA CYS A 93 -1.64 -10.50 -4.64
C CYS A 93 -0.96 -9.12 -4.68
N VAL A 94 -0.15 -8.78 -3.67
CA VAL A 94 0.57 -7.49 -3.64
C VAL A 94 1.58 -7.38 -4.79
N GLN A 95 2.30 -8.47 -5.10
CA GLN A 95 3.23 -8.52 -6.22
C GLN A 95 2.52 -8.33 -7.58
N GLY A 96 1.33 -8.90 -7.73
CA GLY A 96 0.46 -8.72 -8.90
C GLY A 96 0.04 -7.26 -9.07
N LEU A 97 -0.45 -6.64 -7.99
CA LEU A 97 -0.84 -5.22 -8.01
C LEU A 97 0.34 -4.29 -8.32
N LEU A 98 1.54 -4.57 -7.81
CA LEU A 98 2.73 -3.78 -8.14
C LEU A 98 3.08 -3.90 -9.63
N THR A 99 2.93 -5.09 -10.21
CA THR A 99 3.15 -5.31 -11.64
C THR A 99 2.09 -4.56 -12.46
N GLU A 100 0.82 -4.65 -12.06
CA GLU A 100 -0.28 -3.93 -12.70
C GLU A 100 -0.08 -2.41 -12.65
N LEU A 101 0.24 -1.87 -11.48
CA LEU A 101 0.53 -0.46 -11.26
C LEU A 101 1.65 0.04 -12.17
N TYR A 102 2.76 -0.70 -12.21
CA TYR A 102 3.90 -0.37 -13.05
C TYR A 102 3.52 -0.33 -14.54
N GLN A 103 2.78 -1.34 -15.02
CA GLN A 103 2.38 -1.42 -16.43
C GLN A 103 1.36 -0.33 -16.81
N ALA A 104 0.39 -0.06 -15.93
CA ALA A 104 -0.59 1.00 -16.13
C ALA A 104 0.11 2.36 -16.28
N ARG A 105 1.02 2.68 -15.34
CA ARG A 105 1.79 3.93 -15.37
C ARG A 105 2.66 4.07 -16.62
N GLN A 106 3.31 2.99 -17.07
CA GLN A 106 4.16 3.01 -18.27
C GLN A 106 3.35 3.13 -19.57
N SER A 107 2.16 2.54 -19.63
CA SER A 107 1.34 2.50 -20.85
C SER A 107 0.55 3.80 -21.05
N ASN A 108 -0.09 4.31 -20.00
CA ASN A 108 -0.77 5.60 -20.00
C ASN A 108 -1.03 6.05 -18.54
N PRO A 109 -0.46 7.18 -18.08
CA PRO A 109 -0.70 7.69 -16.72
C PRO A 109 -2.03 8.44 -16.55
N ASP A 110 -2.74 8.79 -17.64
CA ASP A 110 -4.02 9.52 -17.58
C ASP A 110 -5.19 8.86 -16.81
N PRO A 111 -5.31 7.51 -16.67
CA PRO A 111 -6.40 6.91 -15.90
C PRO A 111 -6.22 7.09 -14.39
N PHE A 112 -5.06 7.56 -13.91
CA PHE A 112 -4.87 7.85 -12.50
C PHE A 112 -5.57 9.14 -12.10
N ARG A 113 -6.51 9.02 -11.17
CA ARG A 113 -7.13 10.18 -10.52
C ARG A 113 -6.18 10.74 -9.46
N GLN A 114 -5.85 12.02 -9.59
CA GLN A 114 -5.13 12.74 -8.54
C GLN A 114 -6.03 12.92 -7.30
N VAL A 115 -5.59 12.39 -6.15
CA VAL A 115 -6.31 12.49 -4.87
C VAL A 115 -5.65 13.46 -3.89
N LEU A 116 -4.36 13.75 -4.07
CA LEU A 116 -3.60 14.69 -3.25
C LEU A 116 -2.71 15.53 -4.15
N LEU A 117 -2.83 16.85 -4.04
CA LEU A 117 -1.87 17.78 -4.62
C LEU A 117 -0.73 17.96 -3.62
N GLY A 118 0.50 17.69 -4.05
CA GLY A 118 1.69 17.97 -3.27
C GLY A 118 1.79 19.45 -2.91
N ARG A 119 2.59 19.78 -1.88
CA ARG A 119 2.93 21.17 -1.60
C ARG A 119 4.09 21.60 -2.48
N LEU A 120 3.96 22.78 -3.08
CA LEU A 120 5.07 23.47 -3.72
C LEU A 120 6.22 23.64 -2.71
N SER A 121 7.41 23.30 -3.17
CA SER A 121 8.69 23.54 -2.52
C SER A 121 8.91 25.03 -2.25
N VAL A 122 9.86 25.35 -1.38
CA VAL A 122 10.22 26.75 -1.08
C VAL A 122 10.67 27.48 -2.36
N ASN A 123 11.36 26.81 -3.27
CA ASN A 123 11.86 27.41 -4.51
C ASN A 123 10.73 27.77 -5.50
N GLU A 124 9.69 26.93 -5.57
CA GLU A 124 8.52 27.17 -6.42
C GLU A 124 7.62 28.29 -5.91
N ARG A 125 7.56 28.49 -4.59
CA ARG A 125 6.79 29.60 -4.01
C ARG A 125 7.34 30.98 -4.36
N TRP A 126 8.63 31.04 -4.72
CA TRP A 126 9.37 32.29 -4.95
C TRP A 126 9.72 32.50 -6.43
N SER A 127 9.44 31.53 -7.31
CA SER A 127 9.68 31.66 -8.75
C SER A 127 8.46 32.28 -9.44
N PRO A 128 8.59 33.41 -10.16
CA PRO A 128 7.46 34.16 -10.74
C PRO A 128 6.89 33.55 -12.03
N HIS A 129 7.32 32.37 -12.45
CA HIS A 129 6.87 31.73 -13.69
C HIS A 129 5.72 30.75 -13.41
N ARG A 130 4.52 31.30 -13.20
CA ARG A 130 3.28 30.51 -13.35
C ARG A 130 3.08 30.21 -14.84
N VAL A 131 3.19 28.94 -15.23
CA VAL A 131 2.53 28.47 -16.45
C VAL A 131 1.18 27.93 -16.01
N GLN A 132 0.14 28.44 -16.69
CA GLN A 132 -1.28 28.16 -16.46
C GLN A 132 -1.64 26.71 -16.77
#